data_AF-A0A428SPC4-F1
#
_entry.id   AF-A0A428SPC4-F1
#
_cell.length_a   1.000
_cell.length_b   1.000
_cell.length_c   1.000
_cell.angle_alpha   90.00
_cell.angle_beta   90.00
_cell.angle_gamma   90.00
#
_symmetry.space_group_name_H-M   'P 1'
#
loop_
_entity.id
_entity.type
_entity.pdbx_description
1 polymer ?
#
loop_
_entity_poly.entity_id
_entity_poly.type
_entity_poly.pdbx_seq_one_letter_code
_entity_poly.pdbx_strand_id
1 'polypeptide(L)'
;MSTYIKPFKIQVPDSALNSVKDKLQIATFAKEADFSDDWESGAPLSEVKRLAAYWKDEFDWRAQETELNKLPQFTSKVSVDGFDDLQIHFLHQKGNRPDSIPLLFCHGWPGSFLEVIKILPLLTGPEDGPSFHVVAPSLPNFGFSDGVSKRGFGIPQYAEAMHKLMLNLGYQKYVTQGGDWGYAVTRMISVQYPESCVASHVNFVRAFGPPSFFTAPWQFIKHAILPYADHEKAGRARTDWFFEEGFGYNLEQRTKPSTIGFALADSPVALLAWIYEKLHDWTDNYPWTDDEILTWVSVYQFSTAGPAASARIYYEKYTFKS
;
A
#
# COMPACT_ATOMS: atom_id res chain seq x y z
N MET A 1 19.15 8.32 20.19
CA MET A 1 18.61 7.60 19.02
C MET A 1 19.67 6.62 18.58
N SER A 2 19.31 5.39 18.18
CA SER A 2 20.30 4.46 17.62
C SER A 2 20.97 5.12 16.40
N THR A 3 22.22 4.79 16.12
CA THR A 3 23.00 5.33 14.99
C THR A 3 22.37 5.07 13.62
N TYR A 4 21.27 4.30 13.57
CA TYR A 4 20.59 3.82 12.37
C TYR A 4 19.30 4.59 12.02
N ILE A 5 18.82 5.51 12.86
CA ILE A 5 17.56 6.24 12.63
C ILE A 5 17.86 7.72 12.39
N LYS A 6 17.38 8.26 11.26
CA LYS A 6 17.57 9.66 10.88
C LYS A 6 16.21 10.33 10.66
N PRO A 7 15.97 11.54 11.19
CA PRO A 7 14.79 12.32 10.82
C PRO A 7 14.68 12.49 9.31
N PHE A 8 13.47 12.44 8.80
CA PHE A 8 13.17 12.59 7.39
C PHE A 8 12.14 13.71 7.19
N LYS A 9 12.32 14.47 6.11
CA LYS A 9 11.32 15.40 5.59
C LYS A 9 11.15 15.14 4.11
N ILE A 10 9.90 15.10 3.68
CA ILE A 10 9.54 15.10 2.26
C ILE A 10 9.99 16.44 1.68
N GLN A 11 10.79 16.38 0.63
CA GLN A 11 11.27 17.56 -0.08
C GLN A 11 11.36 17.24 -1.57
N VAL A 12 10.22 17.35 -2.25
CA VAL A 12 10.14 17.17 -3.70
C VAL A 12 10.77 18.38 -4.38
N PRO A 13 11.72 18.25 -5.32
CA PRO A 13 12.31 19.40 -5.99
C PRO A 13 11.31 20.10 -6.91
N ASP A 14 11.41 21.42 -7.07
CA ASP A 14 10.53 22.19 -7.97
C ASP A 14 10.56 21.67 -9.41
N SER A 15 11.72 21.14 -9.85
CA SER A 15 11.85 20.51 -11.17
C SER A 15 10.93 19.30 -11.36
N ALA A 16 10.70 18.49 -10.32
CA ALA A 16 9.77 17.37 -10.39
C ALA A 16 8.31 17.85 -10.44
N LEU A 17 7.97 18.90 -9.69
CA LEU A 17 6.64 19.50 -9.74
C LEU A 17 6.34 20.11 -11.11
N ASN A 18 7.30 20.85 -11.66
CA ASN A 18 7.20 21.42 -13.00
C ASN A 18 7.09 20.33 -14.06
N SER A 19 7.87 19.25 -13.94
CA SER A 19 7.77 18.12 -14.87
C SER A 19 6.38 17.47 -14.89
N VAL A 20 5.71 17.34 -13.73
CA VAL A 20 4.33 16.85 -13.67
C VAL A 20 3.37 17.83 -14.36
N LYS A 21 3.50 19.13 -14.08
CA LYS A 21 2.68 20.17 -14.74
C LYS A 21 2.85 20.18 -16.25
N ASP A 22 4.08 20.12 -16.74
CA ASP A 22 4.39 20.08 -18.18
C ASP A 22 3.76 18.85 -18.85
N LYS A 23 3.89 17.67 -18.21
CA LYS A 23 3.31 16.42 -18.72
C LYS A 23 1.78 16.43 -18.69
N LEU A 24 1.15 17.01 -17.68
CA LEU A 24 -0.30 17.21 -17.63
C LEU A 24 -0.77 18.19 -18.71
N GLN A 25 -0.01 19.26 -18.97
CA GLN A 25 -0.35 20.26 -19.99
C GLN A 25 -0.40 19.68 -21.40
N ILE A 26 0.52 18.78 -21.73
CA ILE A 26 0.61 18.16 -23.06
C ILE A 26 -0.05 16.77 -23.12
N ALA A 27 -0.73 16.35 -22.06
CA ALA A 27 -1.34 15.03 -21.97
C ALA A 27 -2.33 14.79 -23.12
N THR A 28 -2.20 13.65 -23.78
CA THR A 28 -3.16 13.18 -24.77
C THR A 28 -4.08 12.16 -24.13
N PHE A 29 -5.39 12.40 -24.23
CA PHE A 29 -6.41 11.51 -23.70
C PHE A 29 -6.95 10.57 -24.78
N ALA A 30 -7.53 9.44 -24.36
CA ALA A 30 -8.23 8.54 -25.27
C ALA A 30 -9.40 9.27 -25.97
N LYS A 31 -9.72 8.84 -27.19
CA LYS A 31 -10.95 9.28 -27.86
C LYS A 31 -12.16 8.68 -27.16
N GLU A 32 -13.23 9.46 -27.08
CA GLU A 32 -14.50 9.02 -26.52
C GLU A 32 -15.08 7.85 -27.31
N ALA A 33 -15.52 6.84 -26.58
CA ALA A 33 -16.30 5.69 -27.01
C ALA A 33 -17.44 5.48 -25.99
N ASP A 34 -18.43 4.66 -26.31
CA ASP A 34 -19.65 4.52 -25.50
C ASP A 34 -19.39 4.06 -24.05
N PHE A 35 -18.27 3.38 -23.79
CA PHE A 35 -17.84 2.92 -22.45
C PHE A 35 -16.80 3.84 -21.78
N SER A 36 -16.44 4.98 -22.38
CA SER A 36 -15.36 5.83 -21.88
C SER A 36 -15.69 6.57 -20.58
N ASP A 37 -16.98 6.74 -20.26
CA ASP A 37 -17.45 7.43 -19.05
C ASP A 37 -18.25 6.47 -18.14
N ASP A 38 -17.74 5.26 -17.98
CA ASP A 38 -18.38 4.18 -17.22
C ASP A 38 -17.39 3.47 -16.29
N TRP A 39 -17.74 3.42 -15.01
CA TRP A 39 -16.94 2.74 -13.98
C TRP A 39 -16.84 1.22 -14.22
N GLU A 40 -17.82 0.60 -14.89
CA GLU A 40 -17.72 -0.83 -15.25
C GLU A 40 -16.55 -1.11 -16.21
N SER A 41 -16.08 -0.10 -16.93
CA SER A 41 -14.96 -0.18 -17.88
C SER A 41 -13.67 0.49 -17.38
N GLY A 42 -13.61 0.90 -16.11
CA GLY A 42 -12.47 1.55 -15.48
C GLY A 42 -12.73 3.01 -15.11
N ALA A 43 -11.69 3.78 -14.79
CA ALA A 43 -11.85 5.19 -14.42
C ALA A 43 -12.46 6.03 -15.56
N PRO A 44 -13.61 6.72 -15.36
CA PRO A 44 -14.26 7.52 -16.38
C PRO A 44 -13.35 8.62 -16.94
N LEU A 45 -13.37 8.77 -18.27
CA LEU A 45 -12.55 9.72 -19.00
C LEU A 45 -12.79 11.16 -18.54
N SER A 46 -14.06 11.53 -18.31
CA SER A 46 -14.48 12.82 -17.79
C SER A 46 -13.86 13.10 -16.41
N GLU A 47 -13.89 12.13 -15.50
CA GLU A 47 -13.30 12.26 -14.17
C GLU A 47 -11.77 12.36 -14.22
N VAL A 48 -11.12 11.54 -15.05
CA VAL A 48 -9.66 11.61 -15.20
C VAL A 48 -9.23 12.94 -15.84
N LYS A 49 -9.96 13.45 -16.84
CA LYS A 49 -9.72 14.79 -17.42
C LYS A 49 -9.91 15.88 -16.37
N ARG A 50 -10.97 15.82 -15.57
CA ARG A 50 -11.28 16.78 -14.50
C ARG A 50 -10.17 16.81 -13.44
N LEU A 51 -9.79 15.65 -12.91
CA LEU A 51 -8.72 15.53 -11.93
C LEU A 51 -7.35 15.92 -12.48
N ALA A 52 -7.04 15.60 -13.75
CA ALA A 52 -5.81 16.02 -14.39
C ALA A 52 -5.72 17.55 -14.56
N ALA A 53 -6.85 18.21 -14.89
CA ALA A 53 -6.93 19.66 -14.95
C ALA A 53 -6.74 20.29 -13.56
N TYR A 54 -7.44 19.79 -12.55
CA TYR A 54 -7.28 20.24 -11.16
C TYR A 54 -5.84 20.02 -10.68
N TRP A 55 -5.21 18.88 -11.00
CA TRP A 55 -3.81 18.59 -10.64
C TRP A 55 -2.83 19.59 -11.26
N LYS A 56 -3.09 20.03 -12.50
CA LYS A 56 -2.25 21.00 -13.21
C LYS A 56 -2.39 22.40 -12.64
N ASP A 57 -3.63 22.84 -12.41
CA ASP A 57 -3.97 24.24 -12.24
C ASP A 57 -4.21 24.65 -10.77
N GLU A 58 -4.69 23.74 -9.93
CA GLU A 58 -5.22 24.08 -8.60
C GLU A 58 -4.55 23.30 -7.46
N PHE A 59 -4.17 22.05 -7.68
CA PHE A 59 -3.55 21.21 -6.64
C PHE A 59 -2.20 21.76 -6.19
N ASP A 60 -2.10 22.07 -4.90
CA ASP A 60 -0.88 22.56 -4.27
C ASP A 60 -0.14 21.47 -3.50
N TRP A 61 0.80 20.80 -4.16
CA TRP A 61 1.67 19.81 -3.50
C TRP A 61 2.44 20.42 -2.31
N ARG A 62 2.83 21.70 -2.33
CA ARG A 62 3.61 22.30 -1.23
C ARG A 62 2.79 22.42 0.04
N ALA A 63 1.48 22.67 -0.09
CA ALA A 63 0.56 22.61 1.04
C ALA A 63 0.49 21.20 1.62
N GLN A 64 0.29 20.18 0.76
CA GLN A 64 0.23 18.78 1.21
C GLN A 64 1.54 18.30 1.83
N GLU A 65 2.67 18.63 1.20
CA GLU A 65 4.02 18.35 1.71
C GLU A 65 4.25 19.00 3.08
N THR A 66 3.78 20.22 3.30
CA THR A 66 3.87 20.91 4.58
C THR A 66 3.09 20.18 5.67
N GLU A 67 1.86 19.76 5.38
CA GLU A 67 1.04 18.98 6.33
C GLU A 67 1.65 17.62 6.64
N LEU A 68 2.09 16.88 5.62
CA LEU A 68 2.75 15.59 5.80
C LEU A 68 4.03 15.71 6.63
N ASN A 69 4.81 16.78 6.44
CA ASN A 69 6.03 17.04 7.21
C ASN A 69 5.80 17.44 8.68
N LYS A 70 4.55 17.62 9.13
CA LYS A 70 4.22 17.72 10.55
C LYS A 70 4.27 16.35 11.25
N LEU A 71 4.15 15.27 10.49
CA LEU A 71 4.21 13.91 11.01
C LEU A 71 5.65 13.50 11.36
N PRO A 72 5.86 12.68 12.40
CA PRO A 72 7.19 12.23 12.81
C PRO A 72 7.72 11.15 11.83
N GLN A 73 8.39 11.61 10.78
CA GLN A 73 8.94 10.75 9.73
C GLN A 73 10.45 10.54 9.90
N PHE A 74 10.91 9.34 9.57
CA PHE A 74 12.29 8.91 9.72
C PHE A 74 12.70 8.01 8.57
N THR A 75 14.02 7.83 8.42
CA THR A 75 14.60 6.75 7.62
C THR A 75 15.48 5.87 8.50
N SER A 76 15.51 4.58 8.21
CA SER A 76 16.47 3.65 8.80
C SER A 76 17.11 2.76 7.75
N LYS A 77 18.41 2.55 7.89
CA LYS A 77 19.14 1.59 7.07
C LYS A 77 18.79 0.17 7.50
N VAL A 78 18.35 -0.66 6.56
CA VAL A 78 18.02 -2.07 6.78
C VAL A 78 18.79 -2.93 5.78
N SER A 79 19.53 -3.91 6.29
CA SER A 79 20.25 -4.88 5.48
C SER A 79 19.44 -6.16 5.39
N VAL A 80 19.02 -6.55 4.18
CA VAL A 80 18.30 -7.81 3.91
C VAL A 80 19.26 -8.80 3.29
N ASP A 81 19.24 -10.04 3.76
CA ASP A 81 20.25 -11.03 3.36
C ASP A 81 20.20 -11.30 1.85
N GLY A 82 21.35 -11.12 1.17
CA GLY A 82 21.46 -11.30 -0.28
C GLY A 82 21.04 -10.11 -1.14
N PHE A 83 20.73 -8.97 -0.52
CA PHE A 83 20.36 -7.71 -1.18
C PHE A 83 21.22 -6.54 -0.69
N ASP A 84 21.18 -5.43 -1.43
CA ASP A 84 21.83 -4.19 -1.02
C ASP A 84 21.12 -3.61 0.23
N ASP A 85 21.85 -2.79 1.00
CA ASP A 85 21.26 -2.01 2.09
C ASP A 85 20.15 -1.11 1.54
N LEU A 86 19.01 -1.10 2.22
CA LEU A 86 17.86 -0.25 1.87
C LEU A 86 17.68 0.86 2.91
N GLN A 87 17.50 2.09 2.45
CA GLN A 87 16.95 3.16 3.28
C GLN A 87 15.43 3.02 3.30
N ILE A 88 14.90 2.62 4.47
CA ILE A 88 13.47 2.45 4.68
C ILE A 88 12.91 3.70 5.35
N HIS A 89 12.01 4.38 4.65
CA HIS A 89 11.18 5.46 5.19
C HIS A 89 10.07 4.89 6.08
N PHE A 90 9.78 5.58 7.18
CA PHE A 90 8.64 5.25 8.05
C PHE A 90 8.16 6.44 8.87
N LEU A 91 6.86 6.44 9.17
CA LEU A 91 6.28 7.27 10.22
C LEU A 91 6.41 6.54 11.57
N HIS A 92 6.84 7.26 12.61
CA HIS A 92 6.90 6.74 13.98
C HIS A 92 6.19 7.68 14.95
N GLN A 93 4.90 7.44 15.16
CA GLN A 93 4.09 8.17 16.13
C GLN A 93 4.12 7.42 17.46
N LYS A 94 4.77 8.02 18.47
CA LYS A 94 4.76 7.44 19.81
C LYS A 94 3.37 7.60 20.43
N GLY A 95 2.86 6.52 21.03
CA GLY A 95 1.73 6.58 21.94
C GLY A 95 1.98 7.47 23.15
N ASN A 96 0.88 7.99 23.70
CA ASN A 96 0.86 8.97 24.77
C ASN A 96 0.98 8.34 26.17
N ARG A 97 1.04 7.00 26.25
CA ARG A 97 1.14 6.24 27.50
C ARG A 97 2.49 5.50 27.60
N PRO A 98 3.11 5.40 28.80
CA PRO A 98 4.38 4.69 28.98
C PRO A 98 4.35 3.19 28.61
N ASP A 99 3.18 2.57 28.67
CA ASP A 99 2.91 1.15 28.38
C ASP A 99 2.39 0.94 26.94
N SER A 100 2.53 1.93 26.06
CA SER A 100 2.06 1.82 24.67
C SER A 100 2.73 0.65 23.95
N ILE A 101 1.92 -0.19 23.33
CA ILE A 101 2.37 -1.42 22.65
C ILE A 101 3.00 -1.04 21.30
N PRO A 102 4.21 -1.50 20.96
CA PRO A 102 4.77 -1.28 19.63
C PRO A 102 3.92 -1.98 18.56
N LEU A 103 3.44 -1.21 17.57
CA LEU A 103 2.61 -1.69 16.47
C LEU A 103 3.30 -1.37 15.14
N LEU A 104 3.62 -2.42 14.38
CA LEU A 104 4.03 -2.30 12.99
C LEU A 104 2.79 -2.32 12.08
N PHE A 105 2.50 -1.20 11.41
CA PHE A 105 1.43 -1.06 10.42
C PHE A 105 2.00 -1.25 9.01
N CYS A 106 1.65 -2.33 8.32
CA CYS A 106 2.08 -2.57 6.94
C CYS A 106 0.93 -2.28 5.97
N HIS A 107 1.14 -1.28 5.10
CA HIS A 107 0.20 -0.90 4.05
C HIS A 107 0.21 -1.87 2.86
N GLY A 108 -0.68 -1.61 1.89
CA GLY A 108 -0.80 -2.37 0.65
C GLY A 108 -0.47 -1.60 -0.61
N TRP A 109 -1.03 -2.04 -1.73
CA TRP A 109 -1.10 -1.31 -3.00
C TRP A 109 -2.57 -1.14 -3.40
N PRO A 110 -2.99 0.01 -3.97
CA PRO A 110 -2.17 1.17 -4.30
C PRO A 110 -2.05 2.16 -3.13
N GLY A 111 -1.90 1.69 -1.89
CA GLY A 111 -1.74 2.55 -0.73
C GLY A 111 -0.31 2.77 -0.24
N SER A 112 -0.19 3.45 0.90
CA SER A 112 1.10 3.88 1.45
C SER A 112 0.99 4.10 2.95
N PHE A 113 2.05 4.64 3.56
CA PHE A 113 2.02 5.08 4.96
C PHE A 113 0.90 6.10 5.26
N LEU A 114 0.30 6.73 4.24
CA LEU A 114 -0.84 7.62 4.42
C LEU A 114 -2.08 6.93 5.01
N GLU A 115 -2.26 5.63 4.77
CA GLU A 115 -3.43 4.86 5.21
C GLU A 115 -3.68 4.95 6.73
N VAL A 116 -2.62 5.10 7.51
CA VAL A 116 -2.70 5.09 8.98
C VAL A 116 -3.02 6.47 9.56
N ILE A 117 -2.81 7.56 8.81
CA ILE A 117 -2.76 8.92 9.38
C ILE A 117 -4.06 9.27 10.12
N LYS A 118 -5.21 9.00 9.51
CA LYS A 118 -6.52 9.33 10.07
C LYS A 118 -6.87 8.53 11.33
N ILE A 119 -6.23 7.37 11.53
CA ILE A 119 -6.45 6.52 12.71
C ILE A 119 -5.36 6.67 13.78
N LEU A 120 -4.30 7.45 13.53
CA LEU A 120 -3.24 7.67 14.51
C LEU A 120 -3.76 8.16 15.87
N PRO A 121 -4.66 9.17 15.96
CA PRO A 121 -5.13 9.63 17.26
C PRO A 121 -5.83 8.53 18.07
N LEU A 122 -6.61 7.69 17.39
CA LEU A 122 -7.33 6.57 18.00
C LEU A 122 -6.39 5.48 18.54
N LEU A 123 -5.23 5.29 17.89
CA LEU A 123 -4.26 4.26 18.29
C LEU A 123 -3.28 4.77 19.35
N THR A 124 -2.90 6.04 19.29
CA THR A 124 -1.79 6.60 20.09
C THR A 124 -2.26 7.26 21.38
N GLY A 125 -3.54 7.62 21.47
CA GLY A 125 -4.14 8.18 22.68
C GLY A 125 -5.63 7.91 22.79
N PRO A 126 -6.06 6.63 22.80
CA PRO A 126 -7.48 6.32 22.97
C PRO A 126 -8.00 6.76 24.33
N GLU A 127 -9.31 7.00 24.44
CA GLU A 127 -10.00 7.19 25.72
C GLU A 127 -9.93 5.89 26.54
N ASP A 128 -10.43 4.80 25.96
CA ASP A 128 -10.41 3.45 26.55
C ASP A 128 -9.65 2.44 25.68
N GLY A 129 -9.00 1.47 26.32
CA GLY A 129 -8.28 0.39 25.64
C GLY A 129 -6.77 0.61 25.47
N PRO A 130 -6.10 -0.25 24.67
CA PRO A 130 -4.65 -0.23 24.52
C PRO A 130 -4.17 0.95 23.66
N SER A 131 -3.08 1.58 24.10
CA SER A 131 -2.35 2.60 23.34
C SER A 131 -1.18 1.97 22.58
N PHE A 132 -0.78 2.56 21.45
CA PHE A 132 0.27 2.01 20.58
C PHE A 132 1.35 3.03 20.22
N HIS A 133 2.61 2.56 20.16
CA HIS A 133 3.63 3.23 19.37
C HIS A 133 3.51 2.74 17.92
N VAL A 134 2.98 3.59 17.04
CA VAL A 134 2.68 3.21 15.66
C VAL A 134 3.91 3.46 14.78
N VAL A 135 4.39 2.40 14.14
CA VAL A 135 5.46 2.42 13.14
C VAL A 135 4.84 2.02 11.81
N ALA A 136 4.74 2.98 10.88
CA ALA A 136 4.15 2.78 9.56
C ALA A 136 5.20 3.02 8.46
N PRO A 137 5.95 1.98 8.05
CA PRO A 137 6.92 2.09 6.98
C PRO A 137 6.28 2.27 5.62
N SER A 138 6.96 3.01 4.75
CA SER A 138 6.82 2.74 3.31
C SER A 138 7.54 1.43 3.01
N LEU A 139 6.84 0.46 2.43
CA LEU A 139 7.46 -0.80 2.01
C LEU A 139 8.59 -0.54 0.99
N PRO A 140 9.62 -1.41 0.88
CA PRO A 140 10.58 -1.35 -0.22
C PRO A 140 9.89 -1.23 -1.59
N ASN A 141 10.37 -0.34 -2.47
CA ASN A 141 9.70 0.06 -3.74
C ASN A 141 8.45 0.95 -3.62
N PHE A 142 8.07 1.41 -2.42
CA PHE A 142 6.92 2.28 -2.19
C PHE A 142 7.33 3.57 -1.51
N GLY A 143 6.56 4.64 -1.77
CA GLY A 143 6.72 5.94 -1.12
C GLY A 143 8.17 6.41 -1.11
N PHE A 144 8.66 6.80 0.06
CA PHE A 144 10.01 7.35 0.20
C PHE A 144 11.08 6.33 0.59
N SER A 145 10.75 5.02 0.57
CA SER A 145 11.72 3.94 0.75
C SER A 145 12.45 3.62 -0.54
N ASP A 146 13.70 3.14 -0.42
CA ASP A 146 14.50 2.73 -1.56
C ASP A 146 13.83 1.64 -2.40
N GLY A 147 14.15 1.66 -3.69
CA GLY A 147 13.77 0.61 -4.63
C GLY A 147 14.75 -0.56 -4.57
N VAL A 148 14.23 -1.77 -4.80
CA VAL A 148 15.06 -2.97 -4.92
C VAL A 148 15.48 -3.16 -6.36
N SER A 149 16.79 -3.30 -6.58
CA SER A 149 17.45 -3.43 -7.88
C SER A 149 17.55 -4.89 -8.36
N LYS A 150 17.57 -5.84 -7.42
CA LYS A 150 17.80 -7.27 -7.66
C LYS A 150 16.52 -8.09 -7.57
N ARG A 151 16.41 -9.10 -8.44
CA ARG A 151 15.31 -10.09 -8.42
C ARG A 151 15.33 -10.94 -7.15
N GLY A 152 14.18 -11.50 -6.80
CA GLY A 152 14.01 -12.41 -5.67
C GLY A 152 13.57 -11.73 -4.37
N PHE A 153 13.28 -10.41 -4.39
CA PHE A 153 12.81 -9.70 -3.22
C PHE A 153 11.30 -9.93 -3.03
N GLY A 154 10.96 -11.12 -2.53
CA GLY A 154 9.60 -11.58 -2.30
C GLY A 154 9.12 -11.31 -0.87
N ILE A 155 7.92 -11.81 -0.54
CA ILE A 155 7.29 -11.61 0.78
C ILE A 155 8.21 -11.95 1.98
N PRO A 156 9.03 -13.02 1.96
CA PRO A 156 10.03 -13.27 3.01
C PRO A 156 10.99 -12.09 3.23
N GLN A 157 11.50 -11.49 2.16
CA GLN A 157 12.42 -10.35 2.22
C GLN A 157 11.73 -9.07 2.71
N TYR A 158 10.49 -8.82 2.31
CA TYR A 158 9.69 -7.73 2.89
C TYR A 158 9.49 -7.94 4.39
N ALA A 159 9.16 -9.16 4.83
CA ALA A 159 8.99 -9.48 6.25
C ALA A 159 10.28 -9.30 7.05
N GLU A 160 11.41 -9.77 6.52
CA GLU A 160 12.74 -9.57 7.10
C GLU A 160 13.09 -8.09 7.24
N ALA A 161 12.84 -7.29 6.18
CA ALA A 161 13.11 -5.85 6.20
C ALA A 161 12.31 -5.14 7.29
N MET A 162 11.01 -5.42 7.39
CA MET A 162 10.14 -4.80 8.38
C MET A 162 10.45 -5.28 9.81
N HIS A 163 10.82 -6.55 9.98
CA HIS A 163 11.27 -7.07 11.26
C HIS A 163 12.57 -6.39 11.72
N LYS A 164 13.58 -6.30 10.85
CA LYS A 164 14.85 -5.62 11.14
C LYS A 164 14.65 -4.12 11.43
N LEU A 165 13.69 -3.46 10.77
CA LEU A 165 13.29 -2.08 11.11
C LEU A 165 12.80 -1.97 12.56
N MET A 166 11.92 -2.86 13.00
CA MET A 166 11.43 -2.87 14.39
C MET A 166 12.55 -3.12 15.40
N LEU A 167 13.49 -4.00 15.09
CA LEU A 167 14.68 -4.23 15.92
C LEU A 167 15.59 -3.00 16.01
N ASN A 168 15.80 -2.27 14.90
CA ASN A 168 16.58 -1.03 14.87
C ASN A 168 15.98 0.07 15.76
N LEU A 169 14.64 0.05 15.93
CA LEU A 169 13.88 0.92 16.84
C LEU A 169 13.94 0.45 18.30
N GLY A 170 14.54 -0.71 18.58
CA GLY A 170 14.64 -1.31 19.91
C GLY A 170 13.42 -2.14 20.32
N TYR A 171 12.45 -2.35 19.42
CA TYR A 171 11.26 -3.13 19.71
C TYR A 171 11.52 -4.62 19.50
N GLN A 172 11.95 -5.30 20.57
CA GLN A 172 12.20 -6.75 20.59
C GLN A 172 10.89 -7.56 20.55
N LYS A 173 9.81 -6.99 21.10
CA LYS A 173 8.45 -7.54 21.04
C LYS A 173 7.50 -6.46 20.52
N TYR A 174 6.67 -6.84 19.56
CA TYR A 174 5.71 -5.95 18.92
C TYR A 174 4.53 -6.74 18.38
N VAL A 175 3.46 -6.01 18.07
CA VAL A 175 2.31 -6.54 17.34
C VAL A 175 2.31 -6.00 15.91
N THR A 176 1.63 -6.67 15.00
CA THR A 176 1.53 -6.23 13.61
C THR A 176 0.09 -5.98 13.21
N GLN A 177 -0.11 -5.05 12.28
CA GLN A 177 -1.37 -4.88 11.56
C GLN A 177 -1.09 -4.79 10.06
N GLY A 178 -1.93 -5.43 9.24
CA GLY A 178 -1.83 -5.28 7.80
C GLY A 178 -3.05 -5.75 7.00
N GLY A 179 -3.36 -4.99 5.95
CA GLY A 179 -4.29 -5.35 4.86
C GLY A 179 -3.53 -5.59 3.55
N ASP A 180 -4.19 -6.06 2.50
CA ASP A 180 -3.60 -6.25 1.16
C ASP A 180 -2.19 -6.91 1.14
N TRP A 181 -1.11 -6.25 0.70
CA TRP A 181 0.27 -6.79 0.80
C TRP A 181 0.77 -6.86 2.23
N GLY A 182 0.38 -5.89 3.07
CA GLY A 182 0.57 -5.94 4.51
C GLY A 182 0.04 -7.22 5.15
N TYR A 183 -1.08 -7.79 4.68
CA TYR A 183 -1.54 -9.11 5.15
C TYR A 183 -0.48 -10.20 4.89
N ALA A 184 0.10 -10.24 3.68
CA ALA A 184 1.10 -11.24 3.35
C ALA A 184 2.40 -11.03 4.15
N VAL A 185 2.84 -9.78 4.28
CA VAL A 185 4.06 -9.40 5.01
C VAL A 185 3.93 -9.69 6.50
N THR A 186 2.89 -9.18 7.16
CA THR A 186 2.67 -9.38 8.61
C THR A 186 2.47 -10.85 8.97
N ARG A 187 1.76 -11.63 8.14
CA ARG A 187 1.62 -13.07 8.32
C ARG A 187 2.96 -13.79 8.19
N MET A 188 3.80 -13.39 7.24
CA MET A 188 5.14 -13.95 7.08
C MET A 188 6.03 -13.61 8.28
N ILE A 189 5.96 -12.38 8.80
CA ILE A 189 6.64 -11.98 10.05
C ILE A 189 6.21 -12.88 11.21
N SER A 190 4.92 -13.14 11.34
CA SER A 190 4.36 -13.98 12.43
C SER A 190 4.88 -15.42 12.39
N VAL A 191 5.16 -15.94 11.19
CA VAL A 191 5.68 -17.30 10.99
C VAL A 191 7.20 -17.36 11.21
N GLN A 192 7.94 -16.37 10.70
CA GLN A 192 9.41 -16.39 10.73
C GLN A 192 9.99 -15.87 12.06
N TYR A 193 9.29 -14.94 12.73
CA TYR A 193 9.77 -14.25 13.93
C TYR A 193 8.77 -14.31 15.10
N PRO A 194 8.28 -15.50 15.49
CA PRO A 194 7.23 -15.63 16.51
C PRO A 194 7.66 -15.15 17.91
N GLU A 195 8.96 -15.15 18.21
CA GLU A 195 9.49 -14.65 19.49
C GLU A 195 9.37 -13.13 19.64
N SER A 196 9.33 -12.41 18.51
CA SER A 196 9.19 -10.94 18.47
C SER A 196 7.77 -10.50 18.14
N CYS A 197 7.12 -11.16 17.18
CA CYS A 197 5.77 -10.82 16.73
C CYS A 197 4.73 -11.55 17.59
N VAL A 198 4.29 -10.91 18.68
CA VAL A 198 3.47 -11.57 19.71
C VAL A 198 1.99 -11.65 19.36
N ALA A 199 1.52 -10.81 18.44
CA ALA A 199 0.17 -10.87 17.89
C ALA A 199 0.10 -10.17 16.53
N SER A 200 -0.85 -10.59 15.70
CA SER A 200 -1.06 -10.03 14.37
C SER A 200 -2.54 -9.82 14.11
N HIS A 201 -2.90 -8.61 13.71
CA HIS A 201 -4.25 -8.23 13.31
C HIS A 201 -4.29 -8.00 11.80
N VAL A 202 -5.29 -8.55 11.11
CA VAL A 202 -5.43 -8.37 9.66
C VAL A 202 -6.86 -8.00 9.32
N ASN A 203 -7.03 -7.05 8.40
CA ASN A 203 -8.34 -6.60 7.90
C ASN A 203 -8.59 -7.07 6.45
N PHE A 204 -7.75 -7.96 5.95
CA PHE A 204 -7.90 -8.60 4.66
C PHE A 204 -7.41 -10.04 4.78
N VAL A 205 -8.24 -11.00 4.38
CA VAL A 205 -7.91 -12.44 4.46
C VAL A 205 -8.17 -13.07 3.10
N ARG A 206 -7.15 -13.74 2.55
CA ARG A 206 -7.31 -14.55 1.33
C ARG A 206 -7.61 -15.99 1.71
N ALA A 207 -8.82 -16.46 1.38
CA ALA A 207 -9.20 -17.87 1.43
C ALA A 207 -8.99 -18.51 0.06
N PHE A 208 -8.20 -19.58 -0.01
CA PHE A 208 -7.91 -20.28 -1.27
C PHE A 208 -8.88 -21.45 -1.45
N GLY A 209 -10.08 -21.13 -1.91
CA GLY A 209 -11.11 -22.12 -2.24
C GLY A 209 -11.83 -22.71 -1.02
N PRO A 210 -12.76 -23.66 -1.27
CA PRO A 210 -13.52 -24.30 -0.22
C PRO A 210 -12.59 -25.16 0.68
N PRO A 211 -12.98 -25.39 1.94
CA PRO A 211 -12.25 -26.28 2.84
C PRO A 211 -12.10 -27.67 2.22
N SER A 212 -10.97 -28.33 2.43
CA SER A 212 -10.75 -29.72 2.02
C SER A 212 -11.12 -30.67 3.15
N PHE A 213 -11.76 -31.80 2.82
CA PHE A 213 -12.06 -32.83 3.80
C PHE A 213 -10.80 -33.39 4.48
N PHE A 214 -9.67 -33.45 3.77
CA PHE A 214 -8.43 -34.04 4.29
C PHE A 214 -7.66 -33.11 5.24
N THR A 215 -7.86 -31.79 5.14
CA THR A 215 -7.15 -30.81 5.99
C THR A 215 -8.06 -30.16 7.02
N ALA A 216 -9.36 -30.05 6.73
CA ALA A 216 -10.35 -29.40 7.59
C ALA A 216 -11.72 -30.12 7.47
N PRO A 217 -11.84 -31.38 7.90
CA PRO A 217 -13.05 -32.21 7.69
C PRO A 217 -14.33 -31.57 8.24
N TRP A 218 -14.24 -30.92 9.41
CA TRP A 218 -15.37 -30.23 10.01
C TRP A 218 -15.84 -29.01 9.20
N GLN A 219 -14.89 -28.23 8.67
CA GLN A 219 -15.22 -27.08 7.83
C GLN A 219 -15.78 -27.53 6.48
N PHE A 220 -15.27 -28.63 5.93
CA PHE A 220 -15.83 -29.27 4.73
C PHE A 220 -17.29 -29.67 4.92
N ILE A 221 -17.60 -30.39 6.00
CA ILE A 221 -18.98 -30.81 6.31
C ILE A 221 -19.89 -29.60 6.50
N LYS A 222 -19.43 -28.57 7.24
CA LYS A 222 -20.18 -27.32 7.40
C LYS A 222 -20.46 -26.64 6.06
N HIS A 223 -19.42 -26.50 5.22
CA HIS A 223 -19.54 -25.90 3.89
C HIS A 223 -20.54 -26.65 2.98
N ALA A 224 -20.58 -27.98 3.07
CA ALA A 224 -21.44 -28.81 2.24
C ALA A 224 -22.91 -28.82 2.67
N ILE A 225 -23.21 -28.63 3.97
CA ILE A 225 -24.55 -28.88 4.53
C ILE A 225 -25.23 -27.59 5.03
N LEU A 226 -24.47 -26.65 5.58
CA LEU A 226 -25.05 -25.43 6.14
C LEU A 226 -25.21 -24.36 5.06
N PRO A 227 -26.40 -23.72 4.96
CA PRO A 227 -26.56 -22.57 4.10
C PRO A 227 -25.75 -21.40 4.66
N TYR A 228 -25.23 -20.58 3.76
CA TYR A 228 -24.60 -19.33 4.14
C TYR A 228 -25.61 -18.25 4.45
N ALA A 229 -25.27 -17.37 5.38
CA ALA A 229 -26.01 -16.14 5.64
C ALA A 229 -25.94 -15.19 4.43
N ASP A 230 -26.89 -14.26 4.32
CA ASP A 230 -26.99 -13.40 3.15
C ASP A 230 -25.78 -12.48 2.97
N HIS A 231 -25.20 -11.98 4.06
CA HIS A 231 -23.97 -11.19 4.01
C HIS A 231 -22.77 -12.01 3.50
N GLU A 232 -22.70 -13.32 3.80
CA GLU A 232 -21.65 -14.20 3.29
C GLU A 232 -21.85 -14.52 1.80
N LYS A 233 -23.11 -14.62 1.34
CA LYS A 233 -23.42 -14.76 -0.09
C LYS A 233 -23.02 -13.51 -0.86
N ALA A 234 -23.35 -12.32 -0.34
CA ALA A 234 -22.95 -11.05 -0.92
C ALA A 234 -21.41 -10.92 -0.97
N GLY A 235 -20.71 -11.28 0.11
CA GLY A 235 -19.24 -11.28 0.14
C GLY A 235 -18.61 -12.22 -0.88
N ARG A 236 -19.19 -13.41 -1.09
CA ARG A 236 -18.75 -14.33 -2.16
C ARG A 236 -19.01 -13.76 -3.54
N ALA A 237 -20.21 -13.26 -3.82
CA ALA A 237 -20.51 -12.63 -5.11
C ALA A 237 -19.56 -11.47 -5.42
N ARG A 238 -19.21 -10.64 -4.42
CA ARG A 238 -18.21 -9.58 -4.57
C ARG A 238 -16.80 -10.14 -4.84
N THR A 239 -16.46 -11.26 -4.22
CA THR A 239 -15.17 -11.96 -4.45
C THR A 239 -15.10 -12.52 -5.87
N ASP A 240 -16.19 -13.13 -6.35
CA ASP A 240 -16.28 -13.69 -7.70
C ASP A 240 -16.16 -12.57 -8.74
N TRP A 241 -16.94 -11.48 -8.60
CA TRP A 241 -16.81 -10.27 -9.41
C TRP A 241 -15.38 -9.72 -9.42
N PHE A 242 -14.72 -9.66 -8.25
CA PHE A 242 -13.34 -9.17 -8.18
C PHE A 242 -12.36 -10.03 -8.98
N PHE A 243 -12.55 -11.35 -9.02
CA PHE A 243 -11.70 -12.25 -9.80
C PHE A 243 -12.00 -12.21 -11.30
N GLU A 244 -13.25 -12.01 -11.68
CA GLU A 244 -13.70 -11.95 -13.07
C GLU A 244 -13.37 -10.59 -13.70
N GLU A 245 -13.71 -9.49 -13.03
CA GLU A 245 -13.66 -8.13 -13.58
C GLU A 245 -12.53 -7.29 -12.94
N GLY A 246 -12.32 -7.41 -11.63
CA GLY A 246 -11.43 -6.52 -10.88
C GLY A 246 -9.94 -6.89 -10.87
N PHE A 247 -9.56 -8.07 -11.37
CA PHE A 247 -8.22 -8.65 -11.16
C PHE A 247 -7.19 -8.34 -12.25
N GLY A 248 -7.59 -7.65 -13.34
CA GLY A 248 -6.72 -7.37 -14.49
C GLY A 248 -5.40 -6.68 -14.13
N TYR A 249 -5.45 -5.68 -13.24
CA TYR A 249 -4.26 -4.97 -12.76
C TYR A 249 -3.22 -5.91 -12.14
N ASN A 250 -3.67 -6.94 -11.41
CA ASN A 250 -2.78 -7.90 -10.75
C ASN A 250 -2.08 -8.77 -11.79
N LEU A 251 -2.80 -9.20 -12.82
CA LEU A 251 -2.26 -10.01 -13.90
C LEU A 251 -1.17 -9.26 -14.69
N GLU A 252 -1.41 -7.98 -15.02
CA GLU A 252 -0.43 -7.15 -15.72
C GLU A 252 0.82 -6.94 -14.83
N GLN A 253 0.63 -6.46 -13.60
CA GLN A 253 1.76 -6.19 -12.70
C GLN A 253 2.55 -7.45 -12.33
N ARG A 254 1.91 -8.62 -12.21
CA ARG A 254 2.62 -9.86 -11.87
C ARG A 254 3.37 -10.50 -13.03
N THR A 255 3.04 -10.15 -14.28
CA THR A 255 3.63 -10.82 -15.46
C THR A 255 4.51 -9.91 -16.31
N LYS A 256 4.21 -8.61 -16.34
CA LYS A 256 4.85 -7.61 -17.21
C LYS A 256 5.06 -6.27 -16.48
N PRO A 257 5.59 -6.24 -15.22
CA PRO A 257 5.72 -5.01 -14.44
C PRO A 257 6.57 -3.92 -15.13
N SER A 258 7.60 -4.32 -15.90
CA SER A 258 8.41 -3.37 -16.67
C SER A 258 7.65 -2.73 -17.83
N THR A 259 6.69 -3.44 -18.44
CA THR A 259 5.91 -2.95 -19.58
C THR A 259 4.94 -1.87 -19.12
N ILE A 260 4.05 -2.19 -18.17
CA ILE A 260 3.15 -1.19 -17.57
C ILE A 260 3.94 -0.06 -16.89
N GLY A 261 5.13 -0.37 -16.38
CA GLY A 261 6.01 0.60 -15.74
C GLY A 261 6.42 1.77 -16.63
N PHE A 262 6.52 1.60 -17.96
CA PHE A 262 6.77 2.72 -18.87
C PHE A 262 5.63 3.74 -18.83
N ALA A 263 4.38 3.28 -18.88
CA ALA A 263 3.21 4.14 -18.83
C ALA A 263 3.09 4.86 -17.47
N LEU A 264 3.27 4.12 -16.37
CA LEU A 264 3.16 4.68 -15.01
C LEU A 264 4.28 5.68 -14.68
N ALA A 265 5.49 5.46 -15.21
CA ALA A 265 6.61 6.38 -15.00
C ALA A 265 6.54 7.61 -15.91
N ASP A 266 6.03 7.45 -17.14
CA ASP A 266 6.00 8.55 -18.10
C ASP A 266 4.78 9.45 -17.96
N SER A 267 3.59 8.92 -17.73
CA SER A 267 2.35 9.69 -17.77
C SER A 267 1.70 9.82 -16.39
N PRO A 268 1.66 11.03 -15.80
CA PRO A 268 0.89 11.29 -14.58
C PRO A 268 -0.59 10.95 -14.75
N VAL A 269 -1.15 11.14 -15.95
CA VAL A 269 -2.53 10.75 -16.26
C VAL A 269 -2.72 9.23 -16.21
N ALA A 270 -1.76 8.46 -16.73
CA ALA A 270 -1.82 7.00 -16.64
C ALA A 270 -1.72 6.53 -15.20
N LEU A 271 -0.82 7.12 -14.41
CA LEU A 271 -0.69 6.82 -12.98
C LEU A 271 -1.95 7.17 -12.19
N LEU A 272 -2.53 8.36 -12.44
CA LEU A 272 -3.77 8.82 -11.84
C LEU A 272 -4.92 7.85 -12.13
N ALA A 273 -5.16 7.53 -13.41
CA ALA A 273 -6.25 6.62 -13.79
C ALA A 273 -6.07 5.23 -13.17
N TRP A 274 -4.85 4.69 -13.19
CA TRP A 274 -4.52 3.35 -12.68
C TRP A 274 -4.74 3.20 -11.16
N ILE A 275 -4.54 4.29 -10.41
CA ILE A 275 -4.74 4.31 -8.94
C ILE A 275 -6.17 4.71 -8.59
N TYR A 276 -6.71 5.75 -9.22
CA TYR A 276 -8.01 6.34 -8.88
C TYR A 276 -9.15 5.32 -9.03
N GLU A 277 -9.11 4.48 -10.06
CA GLU A 277 -10.06 3.37 -10.23
C GLU A 277 -10.16 2.50 -8.98
N LYS A 278 -9.03 2.22 -8.32
CA LYS A 278 -9.00 1.37 -7.12
C LYS A 278 -9.47 2.12 -5.88
N LEU A 279 -9.21 3.42 -5.79
CA LEU A 279 -9.74 4.26 -4.71
C LEU A 279 -11.27 4.36 -4.78
N HIS A 280 -11.86 4.33 -5.97
CA HIS A 280 -13.29 4.19 -6.17
C HIS A 280 -13.77 2.77 -5.80
N ASP A 281 -13.31 1.74 -6.51
CA ASP A 281 -13.88 0.40 -6.43
C ASP A 281 -13.66 -0.31 -5.08
N TRP A 282 -12.61 0.04 -4.35
CA TRP A 282 -12.21 -0.66 -3.12
C TRP A 282 -12.58 0.10 -1.84
N THR A 283 -13.47 1.10 -1.94
CA THR A 283 -14.00 1.82 -0.78
C THR A 283 -15.52 1.80 -0.72
N ASP A 284 -16.07 1.87 0.50
CA ASP A 284 -17.51 1.91 0.73
C ASP A 284 -18.03 3.36 0.60
N ASN A 285 -18.08 3.88 -0.64
CA ASN A 285 -18.47 5.26 -0.96
C ASN A 285 -17.69 6.31 -0.14
N TYR A 286 -16.39 6.09 0.03
CA TYR A 286 -15.56 7.03 0.78
C TYR A 286 -15.57 8.40 0.08
N PRO A 287 -15.86 9.50 0.79
CA PRO A 287 -16.01 10.82 0.19
C PRO A 287 -14.64 11.45 -0.08
N TRP A 288 -13.90 10.88 -1.02
CA TRP A 288 -12.60 11.38 -1.46
C TRP A 288 -12.70 12.83 -1.92
N THR A 289 -11.82 13.69 -1.41
CA THR A 289 -11.60 15.01 -2.02
C THR A 289 -10.58 14.92 -3.15
N ASP A 290 -10.63 15.87 -4.08
CA ASP A 290 -9.64 15.93 -5.18
C ASP A 290 -8.20 16.06 -4.62
N ASP A 291 -8.00 16.86 -3.56
CA ASP A 291 -6.72 16.97 -2.87
C ASP A 291 -6.26 15.65 -2.25
N GLU A 292 -7.17 14.85 -1.68
CA GLU A 292 -6.83 13.55 -1.08
C GLU A 292 -6.40 12.55 -2.15
N ILE A 293 -7.14 12.47 -3.25
CA ILE A 293 -6.82 11.61 -4.39
C ILE A 293 -5.43 11.99 -4.94
N LEU A 294 -5.21 13.28 -5.20
CA LEU A 294 -3.96 13.73 -5.80
C LEU A 294 -2.78 13.70 -4.83
N THR A 295 -2.99 13.85 -3.52
CA THR A 295 -1.96 13.59 -2.52
C THR A 295 -1.56 12.11 -2.55
N TRP A 296 -2.55 11.22 -2.62
CA TRP A 296 -2.33 9.77 -2.68
C TRP A 296 -1.52 9.37 -3.92
N VAL A 297 -1.92 9.85 -5.11
CA VAL A 297 -1.22 9.60 -6.37
C VAL A 297 0.15 10.28 -6.39
N SER A 298 0.29 11.47 -5.83
CA SER A 298 1.57 12.20 -5.79
C SER A 298 2.64 11.50 -4.97
N VAL A 299 2.27 10.78 -3.90
CA VAL A 299 3.24 9.92 -3.16
C VAL A 299 3.82 8.83 -4.06
N TYR A 300 3.05 8.30 -5.01
CA TYR A 300 3.56 7.40 -6.03
C TYR A 300 4.41 8.14 -7.08
N GLN A 301 3.91 9.28 -7.58
CA GLN A 301 4.58 10.11 -8.59
C GLN A 301 5.99 10.52 -8.15
N PHE A 302 6.15 10.86 -6.86
CA PHE A 302 7.41 11.34 -6.27
C PHE A 302 8.11 10.29 -5.40
N SER A 303 7.73 9.02 -5.51
CA SER A 303 8.36 7.94 -4.77
C SER A 303 9.86 7.82 -5.09
N THR A 304 10.67 7.46 -4.10
CA THR A 304 12.14 7.34 -4.23
C THR A 304 12.54 6.36 -5.33
N ALA A 305 11.81 5.24 -5.43
CA ALA A 305 12.05 4.20 -6.43
C ALA A 305 11.41 4.51 -7.81
N GLY A 306 10.62 5.58 -7.89
CA GLY A 306 9.83 5.97 -9.05
C GLY A 306 8.47 5.26 -9.15
N PRO A 307 7.52 5.83 -9.92
CA PRO A 307 6.09 5.47 -9.86
C PRO A 307 5.80 4.00 -10.21
N ALA A 308 6.62 3.41 -11.06
CA ALA A 308 6.48 2.03 -11.53
C ALA A 308 6.99 0.97 -10.54
N ALA A 309 7.78 1.35 -9.53
CA ALA A 309 8.50 0.38 -8.72
C ALA A 309 7.58 -0.52 -7.88
N SER A 310 6.46 0.02 -7.42
CA SER A 310 5.46 -0.70 -6.61
C SER A 310 4.90 -1.94 -7.32
N ALA A 311 4.86 -1.97 -8.66
CA ALA A 311 4.40 -3.14 -9.41
C ALA A 311 5.32 -4.36 -9.25
N ARG A 312 6.59 -4.18 -8.88
CA ARG A 312 7.59 -5.26 -8.78
C ARG A 312 7.20 -6.31 -7.72
N ILE A 313 6.52 -5.92 -6.63
CA ILE A 313 6.08 -6.88 -5.60
C ILE A 313 5.14 -7.95 -6.15
N TYR A 314 4.31 -7.59 -7.14
CA TYR A 314 3.39 -8.52 -7.80
C TYR A 314 4.17 -9.59 -8.55
N TYR A 315 5.23 -9.20 -9.25
CA TYR A 315 6.07 -10.13 -10.00
C TYR A 315 6.81 -11.08 -9.07
N GLU A 316 7.51 -10.53 -8.07
CA GLU A 316 8.39 -11.28 -7.16
C GLU A 316 7.62 -12.30 -6.28
N LYS A 317 6.37 -12.00 -5.90
CA LYS A 317 5.54 -12.97 -5.15
C LYS A 317 5.34 -14.28 -5.90
N TYR A 318 5.24 -14.24 -7.24
CA TYR A 318 4.92 -15.40 -8.07
C TYR A 318 6.12 -15.98 -8.82
N THR A 319 7.33 -15.39 -8.70
CA THR A 319 8.50 -15.84 -9.47
C THR A 319 9.30 -16.98 -8.84
N PHE A 320 8.84 -17.57 -7.73
CA PHE A 320 9.34 -18.88 -7.29
C PHE A 320 8.79 -19.99 -8.19
N LYS A 321 9.18 -19.97 -9.47
CA LYS A 321 9.25 -21.18 -10.28
C LYS A 321 10.59 -21.82 -9.95
N SER A 322 10.49 -23.00 -9.34
CA SER A 322 11.60 -23.94 -9.06
C SER A 322 12.62 -24.02 -10.18
#